data_AF-A0A196MBL6-F1
#
_entry.id   AF-A0A196MBL6-F1
#
_cell.length_a   1.000
_cell.length_b   1.000
_cell.length_c   1.000
_cell.angle_alpha   90.00
_cell.angle_beta   90.00
_cell.angle_gamma   90.00
#
_symmetry.space_group_name_H-M   'P 1'
#
loop_
_entity.id
_entity.type
_entity.pdbx_description
1 polymer ?
#
loop_
_entity_poly.entity_id
_entity_poly.type
_entity_poly.pdbx_seq_one_letter_code
_entity_poly.pdbx_strand_id
1 'polypeptide(L)'
;MKHHRPIELGIYTFGDTVPDPHTGLAPSQTQRMAQLIELGRLADEFGLEALGVGEHQIQNLVAAAPAAVLSAVAAVTRRIRLTSASTSISTAAPVRIFQEFATFDVVSHRPQCLPRHRLQIASAEKT
;
A
#
# COMPACT_ATOMS: atom_id res chain seq x y z
N MET A 1 -6.28 -27.33 -21.25
CA MET A 1 -5.54 -27.43 -19.98
C MET A 1 -6.06 -26.34 -19.05
N LYS A 2 -6.59 -26.68 -17.86
CA LYS A 2 -7.05 -25.68 -16.90
C LYS A 2 -5.82 -25.03 -16.25
N HIS A 3 -5.61 -23.73 -16.47
CA HIS A 3 -4.58 -22.98 -15.76
C HIS A 3 -4.99 -22.86 -14.29
N HIS A 4 -4.40 -23.67 -13.42
CA HIS A 4 -4.43 -23.39 -11.99
C HIS A 4 -3.52 -22.19 -11.74
N ARG A 5 -4.12 -21.02 -11.50
CA ARG A 5 -3.35 -19.91 -10.93
C ARG A 5 -2.98 -20.32 -9.49
N PRO A 6 -1.71 -20.14 -9.08
CA PRO A 6 -1.33 -20.31 -7.68
C PRO A 6 -2.19 -19.41 -6.78
N ILE A 7 -2.40 -19.83 -5.53
CA ILE A 7 -2.98 -18.96 -4.50
C ILE A 7 -1.98 -17.84 -4.22
N GLU A 8 -2.45 -16.59 -4.23
CA GLU A 8 -1.65 -15.43 -3.82
C GLU A 8 -1.97 -15.04 -2.37
N LEU A 9 -0.95 -14.94 -1.49
CA LEU A 9 -1.07 -14.50 -0.11
C LEU A 9 -0.38 -13.14 0.09
N GLY A 10 -1.14 -12.17 0.58
CA GLY A 10 -0.65 -10.84 0.89
C GLY A 10 -1.28 -10.25 2.14
N ILE A 11 -0.80 -9.07 2.53
CA ILE A 11 -1.28 -8.30 3.68
C ILE A 11 -1.72 -6.91 3.25
N TYR A 12 -2.57 -6.26 4.04
CA TYR A 12 -2.90 -4.85 3.84
C TYR A 12 -3.01 -4.10 5.17
N THR A 13 -2.91 -2.76 5.10
CA THR A 13 -3.05 -1.90 6.29
C THR A 13 -3.47 -0.48 5.90
N PHE A 14 -4.11 0.23 6.83
CA PHE A 14 -4.36 1.67 6.74
C PHE A 14 -3.33 2.51 7.51
N GLY A 15 -2.34 1.86 8.15
CA GLY A 15 -1.31 2.57 8.91
C GLY A 15 -1.80 3.07 10.27
N ASP A 16 -2.62 2.29 10.97
CA ASP A 16 -3.23 2.62 12.25
C ASP A 16 -2.20 2.84 13.36
N THR A 17 -2.32 3.95 14.10
CA THR A 17 -1.55 4.23 15.32
C THR A 17 -2.25 3.59 16.52
N VAL A 18 -2.29 2.25 16.55
CA VAL A 18 -2.92 1.49 17.64
C VAL A 18 -2.06 1.59 18.91
N PRO A 19 -2.64 1.89 20.08
CA PRO A 19 -1.94 1.84 21.35
C PRO A 19 -1.37 0.45 21.61
N ASP A 20 -0.13 0.39 22.08
CA ASP A 20 0.48 -0.86 22.51
C ASP A 20 -0.32 -1.45 23.70
N PRO A 21 -0.67 -2.75 23.68
CA PRO A 21 -1.56 -3.35 24.69
C PRO A 21 -0.92 -3.49 26.07
N HIS A 22 0.41 -3.39 26.18
CA HIS A 22 1.13 -3.50 27.44
C HIS A 22 1.39 -2.13 28.09
N THR A 23 1.64 -1.11 27.27
CA THR A 23 2.02 0.24 27.74
C THR A 23 0.89 1.27 27.60
N GLY A 24 -0.10 1.01 26.75
CA GLY A 24 -1.18 1.95 26.42
C GLY A 24 -0.74 3.13 25.57
N LEU A 25 0.53 3.20 25.16
CA LEU A 25 1.06 4.31 24.37
C LEU A 25 0.90 4.04 22.87
N ALA A 26 0.31 4.98 22.16
CA ALA A 26 0.26 4.95 20.69
C ALA A 26 1.57 5.48 20.09
N PRO A 27 2.05 4.91 18.97
CA PRO A 27 3.18 5.47 18.25
C PRO A 27 2.81 6.84 17.69
N SER A 28 3.79 7.74 17.60
CA SER A 28 3.64 8.96 16.80
C SER A 28 3.44 8.61 15.32
N GLN A 29 2.85 9.52 14.54
CA GLN A 29 2.66 9.28 13.09
C GLN A 29 3.98 8.98 12.38
N THR A 30 5.07 9.66 12.77
CA THR A 30 6.41 9.39 12.23
C THR A 30 6.90 7.98 12.55
N GLN A 31 6.75 7.55 13.81
CA GLN A 31 7.11 6.20 14.23
C GLN A 31 6.28 5.16 13.46
N ARG A 32 4.97 5.41 13.31
CA ARG A 32 4.09 4.48 12.61
C ARG A 32 4.39 4.40 11.12
N MET A 33 4.73 5.52 10.48
CA MET A 33 5.17 5.53 9.08
C MET A 33 6.47 4.72 8.90
N ALA A 34 7.44 4.88 9.80
CA ALA A 34 8.68 4.10 9.76
C ALA A 34 8.39 2.59 9.93
N GLN A 35 7.50 2.23 10.86
CA GLN A 35 7.06 0.84 11.05
C GLN A 35 6.34 0.28 9.82
N LEU A 36 5.59 1.10 9.09
CA LEU A 36 4.91 0.68 7.86
C LEU A 36 5.90 0.42 6.72
N ILE A 37 6.92 1.26 6.57
CA ILE A 37 8.01 1.04 5.61
C ILE A 37 8.75 -0.27 5.96
N GLU A 38 9.04 -0.46 7.25
CA GLU A 38 9.68 -1.67 7.77
C GLU A 38 8.82 -2.92 7.57
N LEU A 39 7.50 -2.83 7.76
CA LEU A 39 6.55 -3.91 7.45
C LEU A 39 6.68 -4.34 5.99
N GLY A 40 6.81 -3.38 5.06
CA GLY A 40 7.02 -3.68 3.65
C GLY A 40 8.34 -4.40 3.38
N ARG A 41 9.44 -3.96 3.99
CA ARG A 41 10.75 -4.65 3.90
C ARG A 41 10.66 -6.09 4.42
N LEU A 42 10.06 -6.28 5.59
CA LEU A 42 9.88 -7.61 6.19
C LEU A 42 8.97 -8.50 5.34
N ALA A 43 7.84 -7.99 4.86
CA ALA A 43 6.93 -8.73 3.99
C ALA A 43 7.63 -9.25 2.73
N ASP A 44 8.50 -8.43 2.13
CA ASP A 44 9.31 -8.80 0.98
C ASP A 44 10.37 -9.88 1.31
N GLU A 45 11.01 -9.77 2.46
CA GLU A 45 12.02 -10.73 2.94
C GLU A 45 11.41 -12.09 3.26
N PHE A 46 10.23 -12.12 3.87
CA PHE A 46 9.50 -13.34 4.20
C PHE A 46 8.75 -13.95 3.02
N GLY A 47 8.76 -13.30 1.85
CA GLY A 47 8.22 -13.85 0.61
C GLY A 47 6.70 -13.76 0.49
N LEU A 48 6.08 -12.75 1.12
CA LEU A 48 4.68 -12.42 0.80
C LEU A 48 4.57 -11.90 -0.64
N GLU A 49 3.46 -12.20 -1.29
CA GLU A 49 3.27 -11.87 -2.70
C GLU A 49 2.79 -10.45 -2.90
N ALA A 50 2.06 -9.89 -1.92
CA ALA A 50 1.54 -8.53 -1.99
C ALA A 50 1.48 -7.80 -0.65
N LEU A 51 1.69 -6.48 -0.70
CA LEU A 51 1.36 -5.53 0.36
C LEU A 51 0.43 -4.44 -0.20
N GLY A 52 -0.74 -4.31 0.41
CA GLY A 52 -1.72 -3.27 0.15
C GLY A 52 -1.66 -2.13 1.16
N VAL A 53 -1.69 -0.88 0.69
CA VAL A 53 -1.87 0.29 1.57
C VAL A 53 -3.22 0.95 1.26
N GLY A 54 -4.08 1.05 2.26
CA GLY A 54 -5.41 1.65 2.11
C GLY A 54 -5.40 3.14 2.42
N GLU A 55 -6.19 3.90 1.67
CA GLU A 55 -6.40 5.34 1.89
C GLU A 55 -7.41 5.57 3.02
N HIS A 56 -7.06 6.44 3.96
CA HIS A 56 -8.01 6.97 4.94
C HIS A 56 -7.59 8.35 5.46
N GLN A 57 -8.55 9.28 5.60
CA GLN A 57 -8.33 10.62 6.16
C GLN A 57 -8.89 10.73 7.59
N ILE A 58 -8.30 10.03 8.55
CA ILE A 58 -8.56 10.21 10.00
C ILE A 58 -7.22 10.37 10.74
N GLN A 59 -7.23 11.12 11.84
CA GLN A 59 -6.03 11.49 12.61
C GLN A 59 -5.16 10.31 13.10
N ASN A 60 -5.73 9.13 13.33
CA ASN A 60 -5.03 7.95 13.84
C ASN A 60 -4.53 7.00 12.73
N LEU A 61 -4.51 7.44 11.49
CA LEU A 61 -4.10 6.66 10.31
C LEU A 61 -3.04 7.44 9.53
N VAL A 62 -1.91 6.82 9.22
CA VAL A 62 -0.79 7.50 8.53
C VAL A 62 -0.82 7.39 7.01
N ALA A 63 -1.72 6.57 6.44
CA ALA A 63 -1.76 6.27 5.01
C ALA A 63 -2.79 7.12 4.22
N ALA A 64 -2.78 8.45 4.38
CA ALA A 64 -3.69 9.33 3.65
C ALA A 64 -3.33 9.50 2.15
N ALA A 65 -2.09 9.19 1.76
CA ALA A 65 -1.60 9.29 0.37
C ALA A 65 -0.91 7.97 -0.03
N PRO A 66 -1.67 6.93 -0.42
CA PRO A 66 -1.12 5.59 -0.64
C PRO A 66 0.04 5.54 -1.64
N ALA A 67 -0.05 6.27 -2.76
CA ALA A 67 1.02 6.27 -3.77
C ALA A 67 2.37 6.78 -3.21
N ALA A 68 2.35 7.78 -2.33
CA ALA A 68 3.56 8.29 -1.68
C ALA A 68 4.14 7.27 -0.69
N VAL A 69 3.28 6.66 0.13
CA VAL A 69 3.68 5.62 1.09
C VAL A 69 4.25 4.40 0.37
N LEU A 70 3.57 3.91 -0.67
CA LEU A 70 4.02 2.78 -1.48
C LEU A 70 5.33 3.10 -2.20
N SER A 71 5.56 4.35 -2.62
CA SER A 71 6.86 4.75 -3.21
C SER A 71 8.00 4.65 -2.19
N ALA A 72 7.75 5.01 -0.93
CA ALA A 72 8.74 4.84 0.15
C ALA A 72 9.02 3.35 0.44
N VAL A 73 7.97 2.52 0.44
CA VAL A 73 8.11 1.06 0.59
C VAL A 73 8.85 0.43 -0.60
N ALA A 74 8.58 0.91 -1.82
CA ALA A 74 9.23 0.43 -3.03
C ALA A 74 10.75 0.65 -3.00
N ALA A 75 11.21 1.73 -2.37
CA ALA A 75 12.64 2.02 -2.23
C ALA A 75 13.39 0.99 -1.37
N VAL A 76 12.70 0.25 -0.49
CA VAL A 76 13.29 -0.74 0.43
C VAL A 76 12.89 -2.19 0.14
N THR A 77 12.22 -2.46 -0.98
CA THR A 77 11.73 -3.80 -1.35
C THR A 77 12.17 -4.22 -2.76
N ARG A 78 12.18 -5.53 -3.03
CA ARG A 78 12.78 -6.13 -4.23
C ARG A 78 11.89 -7.14 -4.96
N ARG A 79 10.95 -7.83 -4.31
CA ARG A 79 10.09 -8.85 -4.94
C ARG A 79 8.58 -8.68 -4.71
N ILE A 80 8.15 -8.18 -3.56
CA ILE A 80 6.73 -8.03 -3.21
C ILE A 80 6.00 -7.11 -4.20
N ARG A 81 4.73 -7.42 -4.51
CA ARG A 81 3.83 -6.55 -5.26
C ARG A 81 3.26 -5.50 -4.32
N LEU A 82 3.26 -4.25 -4.75
CA LEU A 82 2.78 -3.12 -3.97
C LEU A 82 1.53 -2.58 -4.63
N THR A 83 0.46 -2.37 -3.87
CA THR A 83 -0.84 -1.94 -4.42
C THR A 83 -1.59 -1.04 -3.44
N SER A 84 -2.54 -0.24 -3.94
CA SER A 84 -3.52 0.36 -3.03
C SER A 84 -4.57 -0.68 -2.66
N ALA A 85 -4.81 -0.84 -1.36
CA ALA A 85 -5.92 -1.64 -0.85
C ALA A 85 -7.25 -0.87 -0.92
N SER A 86 -7.15 0.46 -0.93
CA SER A 86 -8.22 1.38 -1.27
C SER A 86 -7.66 2.71 -1.76
N THR A 87 -8.41 3.39 -2.61
CA THR A 87 -8.21 4.77 -3.04
C THR A 87 -9.59 5.39 -3.20
N SER A 88 -9.76 6.59 -2.67
CA SER A 88 -11.05 7.26 -2.60
C SER A 88 -11.31 8.03 -3.92
N ILE A 89 -11.78 7.30 -4.95
CA ILE A 89 -11.96 7.85 -6.30
C ILE A 89 -13.11 8.87 -6.41
N SER A 90 -14.07 8.83 -5.48
CA SER A 90 -15.21 9.75 -5.45
C SER A 90 -14.82 11.17 -5.03
N THR A 91 -13.70 11.31 -4.30
CA THR A 91 -13.23 12.57 -3.72
C THR A 91 -11.96 13.13 -4.37
N ALA A 92 -11.19 12.29 -5.07
CA ALA A 92 -9.96 12.70 -5.72
C ALA A 92 -10.10 12.78 -7.25
N ALA A 93 -9.39 13.72 -7.88
CA ALA A 93 -9.42 13.86 -9.34
C ALA A 93 -8.80 12.64 -10.03
N PRO A 94 -9.50 11.94 -10.95
CA PRO A 94 -9.01 10.69 -11.55
C PRO A 94 -7.66 10.84 -12.27
N VAL A 95 -7.43 11.99 -12.93
CA VAL A 95 -6.15 12.29 -13.59
C VAL A 95 -5.01 12.36 -12.58
N ARG A 96 -5.26 12.94 -11.40
CA ARG A 96 -4.26 13.05 -10.35
C ARG A 96 -3.89 11.69 -9.78
N ILE A 97 -4.89 10.84 -9.50
CA ILE A 97 -4.68 9.46 -9.06
C ILE A 97 -3.82 8.71 -10.07
N PHE A 98 -4.17 8.78 -11.36
CA PHE A 98 -3.39 8.13 -12.41
C PHE A 98 -1.93 8.61 -12.43
N GLN A 99 -1.69 9.92 -12.35
CA GLN A 99 -0.34 10.50 -12.35
C GLN A 99 0.50 10.04 -11.14
N GLU A 100 -0.10 10.00 -9.95
CA GLU A 100 0.56 9.54 -8.73
C GLU A 100 0.96 8.07 -8.82
N PHE A 101 0.05 7.19 -9.25
CA PHE A 101 0.36 5.77 -9.40
C PHE A 101 1.28 5.48 -10.58
N ALA A 102 1.23 6.27 -11.67
CA ALA A 102 2.20 6.18 -12.76
C ALA A 102 3.62 6.56 -12.29
N THR A 103 3.73 7.58 -11.44
CA THR A 103 5.03 7.99 -10.86
C THR A 103 5.57 6.90 -9.93
N PHE A 104 4.71 6.35 -9.08
CA PHE A 104 5.04 5.21 -8.22
C PHE A 104 5.50 3.99 -9.03
N ASP A 105 4.83 3.64 -10.15
CA ASP A 105 5.22 2.52 -11.02
C ASP A 105 6.66 2.68 -11.52
N VAL A 106 7.03 3.90 -11.95
CA VAL A 106 8.42 4.23 -12.34
C VAL A 106 9.39 4.07 -11.16
N VAL A 107 9.07 4.62 -9.98
CA VAL A 107 9.92 4.52 -8.77
C VAL A 107 10.13 3.07 -8.35
N SER A 108 9.12 2.22 -8.53
CA SER A 108 9.22 0.81 -8.14
C SER A 108 10.21 0.02 -8.98
N HIS A 109 10.68 0.55 -10.12
CA HIS A 109 11.53 -0.14 -11.11
C HIS A 109 10.92 -1.48 -11.57
N ARG A 110 9.60 -1.63 -11.41
CA ARG A 110 8.86 -2.87 -11.67
C ARG A 110 7.69 -2.51 -12.59
N PRO A 111 7.75 -2.85 -13.88
CA PRO A 111 6.65 -2.59 -14.81
C PRO A 111 5.43 -3.52 -14.59
N GLN A 112 5.16 -3.93 -13.34
CA GLN A 112 4.12 -4.90 -12.99
C GLN A 112 2.94 -4.28 -12.25
N CYS A 113 2.96 -2.97 -11.93
CA CYS A 113 1.75 -2.27 -11.48
C CYS A 113 0.86 -1.80 -12.64
N LEU A 114 1.38 -1.89 -13.87
CA LEU A 114 0.61 -1.88 -15.11
C LEU A 114 0.77 -3.22 -15.86
N PRO A 115 0.05 -4.29 -15.46
CA PRO A 115 -0.18 -5.37 -16.39
C PRO A 115 -0.95 -4.79 -17.59
N ARG A 116 -0.66 -5.33 -18.78
CA ARG A 116 -1.16 -4.89 -20.09
C ARG A 116 -2.64 -4.49 -20.18
N HIS A 117 -3.50 -4.84 -19.23
CA HIS A 117 -4.78 -4.15 -19.00
C HIS A 117 -5.10 -4.17 -17.48
N ARG A 118 -5.43 -3.01 -16.90
CA ARG A 118 -5.89 -2.74 -15.51
C ARG A 118 -4.81 -2.45 -14.46
N LEU A 119 -4.61 -1.16 -14.23
CA LEU A 119 -4.22 -0.60 -12.94
C LEU A 119 -5.23 -1.08 -11.87
N GLN A 120 -4.77 -1.85 -10.87
CA GLN A 120 -5.60 -2.22 -9.72
C GLN A 120 -5.50 -1.13 -8.66
N ILE A 121 -6.22 -0.04 -8.91
CA ILE A 121 -6.67 0.85 -7.84
C ILE A 121 -7.88 0.16 -7.22
N ALA A 122 -7.76 -0.32 -5.99
CA ALA A 122 -8.94 -0.73 -5.25
C ALA A 122 -9.74 0.54 -4.92
N SER A 123 -10.96 0.65 -5.40
CA SER A 123 -11.86 1.77 -5.07
C SER A 123 -12.55 1.47 -3.74
N ALA A 124 -12.54 2.41 -2.81
CA ALA A 124 -13.43 2.37 -1.66
C ALA A 124 -14.54 3.41 -1.82
N GLU A 125 -15.79 2.97 -1.73
CA GLU A 125 -16.93 3.85 -1.50
C GLU A 125 -17.08 4.04 0.00
N LYS A 126 -17.07 5.28 0.47
CA LYS A 126 -17.28 5.61 1.87
C LYS A 126 -18.77 5.40 2.17
N THR A 127 -19.12 4.29 2.81
CA THR A 127 -20.49 4.03 3.29
C THR A 127 -20.75 4.82 4.57
#